data_AF-A0A7X7NIA1-F1
#
_entry.id   AF-A0A7X7NIA1-F1
#
_cell.length_a   1.000
_cell.length_b   1.000
_cell.length_c   1.000
_cell.angle_alpha   90.00
_cell.angle_beta   90.00
_cell.angle_gamma   90.00
#
_symmetry.space_group_name_H-M   'P 1'
#
loop_
_entity.id
_entity.type
_entity.pdbx_description
1 polymer ?
#
loop_
_entity_poly.entity_id
_entity_poly.type
_entity_poly.pdbx_seq_one_letter_code
_entity_poly.pdbx_strand_id
1 'polypeptide(L)'
;MSSRKRKTYNCVKHARKRARGRCAKCGKWICSDCAVINKGNLYCADTCATSSVTRPAVTVLSSPPPIKKEMSYKWVVIWALSTIAFGGAVFGTWALRELNSLKQENRSLKENRVKLIEYMRKNNNEIKSLREKLAALSENSEEKTDSVERIVPDLKPQKETRHSFSDNGALLSFNNGAVDKNLVSITFDGGSSANVASDILDTLKSRGVKSTMFLTGQFIRKYPELIVRIAADGHELGNHTFTHPHLTSWEQDRTQALLPNIDRLFISKQLQGNERLLKEKTGLQFSPLWRAPYGEFNRTICRWGLESGYMHVGWRQGKTWAQGLDSNDWIPDENTPGFKTPEQVLEKILTLSETKPYGINGGIILMHLGTERSEKEMQVHLVLGTLIDRLREGGYEIVSVSEMISQSGLNLAQLPLKSDIPVTSIAKKEKNEP
;
A
#
# COMPACT_ATOMS: atom_id res chain seq x y z
N MET A 1 31.80 -12.55 -10.80
CA MET A 1 30.93 -12.01 -11.88
C MET A 1 31.44 -12.49 -13.24
N SER A 2 30.85 -13.53 -13.82
CA SER A 2 31.14 -13.94 -15.21
C SER A 2 30.18 -13.19 -16.14
N SER A 3 30.68 -12.14 -16.80
CA SER A 3 29.91 -11.42 -17.83
C SER A 3 29.62 -12.36 -19.01
N ARG A 4 28.35 -12.75 -19.19
CA ARG A 4 27.93 -13.45 -20.41
C ARG A 4 28.00 -12.45 -21.57
N LYS A 5 29.16 -12.36 -22.24
CA LYS A 5 29.32 -11.68 -23.53
C LYS A 5 28.27 -12.26 -24.49
N ARG A 6 27.26 -11.47 -24.88
CA ARG A 6 26.31 -11.85 -25.94
C ARG A 6 27.13 -12.09 -27.22
N LYS A 7 27.26 -13.36 -27.64
CA LYS A 7 27.92 -13.72 -28.90
C LYS A 7 27.25 -12.96 -30.04
N THR A 8 28.01 -12.11 -30.72
CA THR A 8 27.57 -11.36 -31.89
C THR A 8 27.86 -12.20 -33.13
N TYR A 9 26.84 -12.52 -33.91
CA TYR A 9 26.98 -13.28 -35.15
C TYR A 9 26.94 -12.35 -36.36
N ASN A 10 27.79 -12.62 -37.35
CA ASN A 10 27.81 -11.89 -38.61
C ASN A 10 26.91 -12.56 -39.64
N CYS A 11 26.45 -11.78 -40.61
CA CYS A 11 25.67 -12.28 -41.73
C CYS A 11 26.50 -13.26 -42.57
N VAL A 12 25.91 -14.41 -42.92
CA VAL A 12 26.57 -15.43 -43.75
C VAL A 12 26.90 -14.94 -45.16
N LYS A 13 26.18 -13.92 -45.66
CA LYS A 13 26.41 -13.30 -46.99
C LYS A 13 27.28 -12.04 -46.91
N HIS A 14 27.34 -11.38 -45.75
CA HIS A 14 28.06 -10.13 -45.55
C HIS A 14 28.91 -10.21 -44.28
N ALA A 15 30.16 -10.64 -44.41
CA ALA A 15 31.04 -10.91 -43.28
C ALA A 15 31.28 -9.72 -42.33
N ARG A 16 31.14 -8.48 -42.83
CA ARG A 16 31.31 -7.23 -42.05
C ARG A 16 30.00 -6.67 -41.48
N LYS A 17 28.84 -7.28 -41.75
CA LYS A 17 27.54 -6.83 -41.25
C LYS A 17 27.02 -7.76 -40.15
N ARG A 18 26.58 -7.17 -39.04
CA ARG A 18 26.00 -7.90 -37.91
C ARG A 18 24.65 -8.50 -38.31
N ALA A 19 24.41 -9.74 -37.90
CA ALA A 19 23.15 -10.41 -38.17
C ALA A 19 22.02 -9.83 -37.33
N ARG A 20 20.86 -9.63 -37.96
CA ARG A 20 19.62 -9.16 -37.34
C ARG A 20 18.79 -10.32 -36.79
N GLY A 21 18.92 -11.51 -37.37
CA GLY A 21 18.20 -12.71 -36.93
C GLY A 21 18.66 -13.96 -37.70
N ARG A 22 18.01 -15.09 -37.41
CA ARG A 22 18.24 -16.37 -38.12
C ARG A 22 17.15 -16.61 -39.15
N CYS A 23 17.53 -17.20 -40.28
CA CYS A 23 16.56 -17.71 -41.25
C CYS A 23 15.69 -18.79 -40.60
N ALA A 24 14.37 -18.64 -40.66
CA ALA A 24 13.41 -19.56 -40.07
C ALA A 24 13.48 -20.98 -40.65
N LYS A 25 13.99 -21.13 -41.88
CA LYS A 25 14.14 -22.44 -42.53
C LYS A 25 15.50 -23.09 -42.29
N CYS A 26 16.59 -22.41 -42.61
CA CYS A 26 17.93 -23.02 -42.61
C CYS A 26 18.81 -22.62 -41.41
N GLY A 27 18.30 -21.76 -40.50
CA GLY A 27 19.00 -21.35 -39.28
C GLY A 27 20.18 -20.39 -39.47
N LYS A 28 20.55 -20.04 -40.71
CA LYS A 28 21.69 -19.16 -40.99
C LYS A 28 21.45 -17.74 -40.49
N TRP A 29 22.48 -17.11 -39.93
CA TRP A 29 22.47 -15.72 -39.47
C TRP A 29 22.52 -14.76 -40.66
N ILE A 30 21.57 -13.82 -40.73
CA ILE A 30 21.42 -12.86 -41.83
C ILE A 30 21.25 -11.42 -41.34
N CYS A 31 21.83 -10.45 -42.04
CA CYS A 31 21.62 -9.02 -41.81
C CYS A 31 20.29 -8.55 -42.40
N SER A 32 19.87 -7.33 -42.06
CA SER A 32 18.67 -6.67 -42.61
C SER A 32 18.61 -6.74 -44.14
N ASP A 33 19.73 -6.51 -44.79
CA ASP A 33 19.78 -6.37 -46.25
C ASP A 33 19.68 -7.71 -46.98
N CYS A 34 19.90 -8.82 -46.27
CA CYS A 34 19.75 -10.17 -46.81
C CYS A 34 18.45 -10.85 -46.35
N ALA A 35 17.65 -10.15 -45.55
CA ALA A 35 16.45 -10.71 -44.94
C ALA A 35 15.24 -10.49 -45.84
N VAL A 36 14.66 -11.59 -46.30
CA VAL A 36 13.33 -11.60 -46.90
C VAL A 36 12.32 -11.87 -45.79
N ILE A 37 11.32 -11.00 -45.63
CA ILE A 37 10.25 -11.18 -44.64
C ILE A 37 9.04 -11.76 -45.35
N ASN A 38 8.61 -12.95 -44.95
CA ASN A 38 7.39 -13.57 -45.45
C ASN A 38 6.55 -14.12 -44.28
N LYS A 39 5.28 -13.73 -44.21
CA LYS A 39 4.36 -14.05 -43.11
C LYS A 39 4.98 -13.84 -41.71
N GLY A 40 5.68 -12.72 -41.52
CA GLY A 40 6.32 -12.35 -40.24
C GLY A 40 7.63 -13.07 -39.91
N ASN A 41 8.10 -14.01 -40.75
CA ASN A 41 9.34 -14.76 -40.53
C ASN A 41 10.48 -14.28 -41.44
N LEU A 42 11.72 -14.38 -40.96
CA LEU A 42 12.95 -13.99 -41.67
C LEU A 42 13.51 -15.16 -42.50
N TYR A 43 13.84 -14.92 -43.77
CA TYR A 43 14.45 -15.91 -44.67
C TYR A 43 15.70 -15.37 -45.38
N CYS A 44 16.67 -16.24 -45.69
CA CYS A 44 17.95 -15.82 -46.30
C CYS A 44 17.91 -15.68 -47.83
N ALA A 45 16.83 -16.15 -48.46
CA ALA A 45 16.54 -16.09 -49.89
C ALA A 45 15.07 -16.47 -50.12
N ASP A 46 14.49 -16.06 -51.25
CA ASP A 46 13.11 -16.40 -51.61
C ASP A 46 12.87 -17.91 -51.68
N THR A 47 13.87 -18.67 -52.14
CA THR A 47 13.83 -20.14 -52.16
C THR A 47 13.65 -20.76 -50.77
N CYS A 48 14.14 -20.10 -49.72
CA CYS A 48 13.89 -20.53 -48.34
C CYS A 48 12.50 -20.11 -47.83
N ALA A 49 11.91 -19.06 -48.40
CA ALA A 49 10.60 -18.56 -48.05
C ALA A 49 9.45 -19.27 -48.78
N THR A 50 9.69 -19.87 -49.95
CA THR A 50 8.67 -20.47 -50.83
C THR A 50 8.70 -21.99 -50.88
N SER A 51 9.74 -22.63 -50.34
CA SER A 51 9.90 -24.07 -50.44
C SER A 51 9.04 -24.81 -49.39
N SER A 52 7.80 -25.12 -49.77
CA SER A 52 7.00 -26.21 -49.23
C SER A 52 7.65 -27.54 -49.61
N VAL A 53 7.78 -28.45 -48.65
CA VAL A 53 8.24 -29.82 -48.89
C VAL A 53 7.13 -30.58 -49.61
N THR A 54 7.46 -31.13 -50.77
CA THR A 54 6.60 -31.98 -51.60
C THR A 54 6.50 -33.41 -51.05
N ARG A 55 5.28 -33.97 -51.04
CA ARG A 55 5.02 -35.40 -51.30
C ARG A 55 3.78 -35.53 -52.20
N PRO A 56 3.70 -36.56 -53.06
CA PRO A 56 3.10 -36.42 -54.39
C PRO A 56 1.60 -36.72 -54.48
N ALA A 57 1.06 -36.16 -55.57
CA ALA A 57 -0.27 -36.18 -56.19
C ALA A 57 -1.18 -37.40 -55.98
N VAL A 58 -2.51 -37.19 -56.03
CA VAL A 58 -3.44 -37.70 -57.08
C VAL A 58 -4.73 -36.83 -57.13
N THR A 59 -5.15 -36.44 -58.36
CA THR A 59 -6.51 -36.05 -58.87
C THR A 59 -7.32 -34.90 -58.26
N VAL A 60 -8.21 -34.16 -58.95
CA VAL A 60 -8.52 -33.75 -60.35
C VAL A 60 -9.73 -32.79 -60.18
N LEU A 61 -9.80 -31.73 -60.99
CA LEU A 61 -10.97 -30.88 -61.36
C LEU A 61 -11.88 -30.28 -60.27
N SER A 62 -11.89 -28.94 -60.19
CA SER A 62 -13.08 -28.12 -60.53
C SER A 62 -12.74 -26.62 -60.57
N SER A 63 -13.41 -25.92 -61.48
CA SER A 63 -13.24 -24.54 -61.99
C SER A 63 -13.10 -23.39 -60.96
N PRO A 64 -12.55 -22.21 -61.36
CA PRO A 64 -12.39 -21.07 -60.45
C PRO A 64 -13.71 -20.28 -60.28
N PRO A 65 -13.99 -19.69 -59.10
CA PRO A 65 -15.07 -18.72 -58.93
C PRO A 65 -14.62 -17.31 -59.38
N PRO A 66 -15.54 -16.36 -59.58
CA PRO A 66 -15.28 -15.18 -60.39
C PRO A 66 -14.42 -14.14 -59.67
N ILE A 67 -13.63 -13.43 -60.48
CA ILE A 67 -12.82 -12.28 -60.10
C ILE A 67 -13.73 -11.21 -59.45
N LYS A 68 -13.60 -11.00 -58.14
CA LYS A 68 -14.17 -9.82 -57.48
C LYS A 68 -13.30 -8.61 -57.82
N LYS A 69 -13.95 -7.59 -58.38
CA LYS A 69 -13.41 -6.28 -58.81
C LYS A 69 -12.30 -5.77 -57.90
N GLU A 70 -11.19 -5.38 -58.51
CA GLU A 70 -10.16 -4.58 -57.87
C GLU A 70 -10.80 -3.33 -57.23
N MET A 71 -10.65 -3.22 -55.92
CA MET A 71 -11.04 -2.03 -55.20
C MET A 71 -10.04 -0.93 -55.58
N SER A 72 -10.49 0.02 -56.39
CA SER A 72 -9.67 1.14 -56.88
C SER A 72 -8.89 1.77 -55.73
N TYR A 73 -7.58 1.94 -55.91
CA TYR A 73 -6.65 2.54 -54.95
C TYR A 73 -7.16 3.88 -54.37
N LYS A 74 -7.97 4.61 -55.13
CA LYS A 74 -8.67 5.82 -54.68
C LYS A 74 -9.54 5.58 -53.45
N TRP A 75 -10.24 4.45 -53.36
CA TRP A 75 -11.07 4.10 -52.21
C TRP A 75 -10.26 3.74 -50.98
N VAL A 76 -9.11 3.08 -51.13
CA VAL A 76 -8.20 2.78 -50.01
C VAL A 76 -7.64 4.08 -49.41
N VAL A 77 -7.25 5.03 -50.28
CA VAL A 77 -6.76 6.34 -49.85
C VAL A 77 -7.88 7.16 -49.19
N ILE A 78 -9.09 7.18 -49.76
CA ILE A 78 -10.24 7.84 -49.14
C ILE A 78 -10.55 7.23 -47.77
N TRP A 79 -10.55 5.90 -47.65
CA TRP A 79 -10.81 5.22 -46.37
C TRP A 79 -9.73 5.49 -45.32
N ALA A 80 -8.46 5.57 -45.72
CA ALA A 80 -7.34 5.92 -44.85
C ALA A 80 -7.42 7.39 -44.38
N LEU A 81 -7.75 8.33 -45.28
CA LEU A 81 -7.91 9.74 -44.93
C LEU A 81 -9.15 9.95 -44.04
N SER A 82 -10.25 9.25 -44.30
CA SER A 82 -11.45 9.27 -43.47
C SER A 82 -11.20 8.68 -42.08
N THR A 83 -10.41 7.62 -41.95
CA THR A 83 -10.06 7.04 -40.63
C THR A 83 -9.10 7.93 -39.84
N ILE A 84 -8.16 8.62 -40.48
CA ILE A 84 -7.30 9.61 -39.81
C ILE A 84 -8.12 10.82 -39.38
N ALA A 85 -9.00 11.34 -40.23
CA ALA A 85 -9.88 12.47 -39.90
C ALA A 85 -10.88 12.10 -38.78
N PHE A 86 -11.46 10.90 -38.84
CA PHE A 86 -12.36 10.41 -37.80
C PHE A 86 -11.62 10.12 -36.49
N GLY A 87 -10.42 9.53 -36.54
CA GLY A 87 -9.56 9.32 -35.38
C GLY A 87 -9.13 10.64 -34.73
N GLY A 88 -8.77 11.65 -35.54
CA GLY A 88 -8.48 13.00 -35.06
C GLY A 88 -9.69 13.70 -34.44
N ALA A 89 -10.89 13.51 -34.99
CA ALA A 89 -12.13 14.03 -34.41
C ALA A 89 -12.53 13.31 -33.12
N VAL A 90 -12.39 11.98 -33.06
CA VAL A 90 -12.66 11.18 -31.84
C VAL A 90 -11.65 11.51 -30.73
N PHE A 91 -10.36 11.61 -31.07
CA PHE A 91 -9.34 11.96 -30.09
C PHE A 91 -9.45 13.44 -29.66
N GLY A 92 -9.77 14.34 -30.59
CA GLY A 92 -10.03 15.74 -30.28
C GLY A 92 -11.27 15.95 -29.40
N THR A 93 -12.36 15.24 -29.68
CA THR A 93 -13.58 15.27 -28.83
C THR A 93 -13.35 14.61 -27.48
N TRP A 94 -12.59 13.53 -27.40
CA TRP A 94 -12.15 12.93 -26.13
C TRP A 94 -11.26 13.89 -25.33
N ALA A 95 -10.26 14.50 -25.95
CA ALA A 95 -9.37 15.48 -25.30
C ALA A 95 -10.12 16.73 -24.85
N LEU A 96 -11.08 17.22 -25.64
CA LEU A 96 -11.96 18.35 -25.25
C LEU A 96 -12.90 17.96 -24.11
N ARG A 97 -13.42 16.74 -24.10
CA ARG A 97 -14.24 16.20 -23.00
C ARG A 97 -13.42 16.10 -21.72
N GLU A 98 -12.19 15.62 -21.80
CA GLU A 98 -11.27 15.53 -20.66
C GLU A 98 -10.88 16.92 -20.14
N LEU A 99 -10.59 17.87 -21.04
CA LEU A 99 -10.30 19.25 -20.66
C LEU A 99 -11.51 19.93 -19.98
N ASN A 100 -12.73 19.65 -20.45
CA ASN A 100 -13.96 20.14 -19.83
C ASN A 100 -14.23 19.47 -18.49
N SER A 101 -13.94 18.17 -18.36
CA SER A 101 -13.99 17.43 -17.09
C SER A 101 -13.05 18.06 -16.05
N LEU A 102 -11.79 18.29 -16.43
CA LEU A 102 -10.79 18.93 -15.57
C LEU A 102 -11.15 20.38 -15.20
N LYS A 103 -11.82 21.12 -16.09
CA LYS A 103 -12.35 22.46 -15.78
C LYS A 103 -13.53 22.40 -14.81
N GLN A 104 -14.40 21.40 -14.95
CA GLN A 104 -15.54 21.19 -14.05
C GLN A 104 -15.06 20.76 -12.66
N GLU A 105 -14.06 19.89 -12.58
CA GLU A 105 -13.41 19.47 -11.33
C GLU A 105 -12.69 20.65 -10.65
N ASN A 106 -11.97 21.48 -11.41
CA ASN A 106 -11.39 22.70 -10.85
C ASN A 106 -12.45 23.70 -10.35
N ARG A 107 -13.62 23.77 -11.00
CA ARG A 107 -14.72 24.63 -10.57
C ARG A 107 -15.37 24.09 -9.31
N SER A 108 -15.63 22.78 -9.23
CA SER A 108 -16.17 22.14 -8.02
C SER A 108 -15.19 22.23 -6.84
N LEU A 109 -13.88 22.10 -7.08
CA LEU A 109 -12.85 22.32 -6.06
C LEU A 109 -12.82 23.76 -5.56
N LYS A 110 -12.99 24.76 -6.45
CA LYS A 110 -13.12 26.16 -6.04
C LYS A 110 -14.37 26.40 -5.20
N GLU A 111 -15.52 25.86 -5.61
CA GLU A 111 -16.77 25.96 -4.86
C GLU A 111 -16.68 25.26 -3.50
N ASN A 112 -16.08 24.08 -3.43
CA ASN A 112 -15.86 23.34 -2.19
C ASN A 112 -14.90 24.08 -1.25
N ARG A 113 -13.86 24.74 -1.78
CA ARG A 113 -12.98 25.61 -0.97
C ARG A 113 -13.73 26.80 -0.40
N VAL A 114 -14.61 27.44 -1.18
CA VAL A 114 -15.45 28.55 -0.69
C VAL A 114 -16.41 28.07 0.40
N LYS A 115 -17.11 26.95 0.18
CA LYS A 115 -18.01 26.34 1.19
C LYS A 115 -17.27 25.95 2.46
N LEU A 116 -16.06 25.42 2.35
CA LEU A 116 -15.21 25.07 3.49
C LEU A 116 -14.79 26.32 4.27
N ILE A 117 -14.40 27.40 3.58
CA ILE A 117 -14.05 28.68 4.21
C ILE A 117 -15.28 29.28 4.93
N GLU A 118 -16.45 29.23 4.31
CA GLU A 118 -17.70 29.72 4.89
C GLU A 118 -18.13 28.90 6.12
N TYR A 119 -18.02 27.57 6.04
CA TYR A 119 -18.24 26.67 7.17
C TYR A 119 -17.28 26.97 8.33
N MET A 120 -15.98 27.14 8.05
CA MET A 120 -14.99 27.52 9.05
C MET A 120 -15.29 28.89 9.68
N ARG A 121 -15.76 29.87 8.88
CA ARG A 121 -16.15 31.19 9.38
C ARG A 121 -17.36 31.11 10.29
N LYS A 122 -18.37 30.31 9.92
CA LYS A 122 -19.56 30.07 10.74
C LYS A 122 -19.19 29.42 12.08
N ASN A 123 -18.40 28.36 12.05
CA ASN A 123 -17.94 27.68 13.28
C ASN A 123 -17.11 28.62 14.17
N ASN A 124 -16.23 29.44 13.59
CA ASN A 124 -15.46 30.42 14.36
C ASN A 124 -16.35 31.47 15.04
N ASN A 125 -17.41 31.93 14.36
CA ASN A 125 -18.37 32.85 14.94
C ASN A 125 -19.22 32.19 16.05
N GLU A 126 -19.62 30.93 15.87
CA GLU A 126 -20.32 30.16 16.91
C GLU A 126 -19.42 29.95 18.14
N ILE A 127 -18.14 29.60 17.95
CA ILE A 127 -17.15 29.49 19.02
C ILE A 127 -16.97 30.83 19.74
N LYS A 128 -16.91 31.94 19.00
CA LYS A 128 -16.82 33.28 19.60
C LYS A 128 -18.06 33.61 20.43
N SER A 129 -19.25 33.33 19.93
CA SER A 129 -20.51 33.52 20.68
C SER A 129 -20.59 32.64 21.92
N LEU A 130 -20.14 31.37 21.84
CA LEU A 130 -20.07 30.48 22.99
C LEU A 130 -19.08 30.98 24.04
N ARG A 131 -17.94 31.52 23.62
CA ARG A 131 -16.96 32.14 24.54
C ARG A 131 -17.51 33.39 25.22
N GLU A 132 -18.21 34.24 24.49
CA GLU A 132 -18.87 35.42 25.05
C GLU A 132 -19.98 35.03 26.04
N LYS A 133 -20.77 34.01 25.71
CA LYS A 133 -21.77 33.43 26.65
C LYS A 133 -21.11 32.81 27.88
N LEU A 134 -20.00 32.11 27.71
CA LEU A 134 -19.24 31.50 28.82
C LEU A 134 -18.64 32.58 29.73
N ALA A 135 -18.11 33.67 29.16
CA ALA A 135 -17.60 34.82 29.91
C ALA A 135 -18.70 35.55 30.69
N ALA A 136 -19.87 35.74 30.07
CA ALA A 136 -21.04 36.32 30.75
C ALA A 136 -21.60 35.41 31.86
N LEU A 137 -21.41 34.10 31.75
CA LEU A 137 -21.76 33.14 32.79
C LEU A 137 -20.72 33.11 33.92
N SER A 138 -19.43 33.35 33.63
CA SER A 138 -18.39 33.42 34.66
C SER A 138 -18.45 34.71 35.48
N GLU A 139 -18.80 35.85 34.86
CA GLU A 139 -18.99 37.14 35.58
C GLU A 139 -20.16 37.09 36.58
N ASN A 140 -21.14 36.21 36.39
CA ASN A 140 -22.24 35.99 37.35
C ASN A 140 -21.88 35.02 38.50
N SER A 141 -20.66 34.47 38.51
CA SER A 141 -20.20 33.52 39.54
C SER A 141 -19.16 34.10 40.51
N GLU A 142 -18.73 35.35 40.31
CA GLU A 142 -17.75 36.05 41.18
C GLU A 142 -18.40 36.72 42.40
N GLU A 143 -19.29 36.02 43.10
CA GLU A 143 -19.64 36.38 44.49
C GLU A 143 -19.59 35.14 45.39
N LYS A 144 -18.39 34.55 45.46
CA LYS A 144 -17.83 33.84 46.63
C LYS A 144 -16.60 33.06 46.19
N THR A 145 -15.42 33.57 46.49
CA THR A 145 -14.34 32.83 47.17
C THR A 145 -13.15 33.78 47.34
N ASP A 146 -13.24 34.60 48.38
CA ASP A 146 -12.07 35.28 48.94
C ASP A 146 -11.42 34.31 49.94
N SER A 147 -10.52 33.47 49.46
CA SER A 147 -9.46 32.79 50.23
C SER A 147 -8.84 31.69 49.37
N VAL A 148 -7.64 31.93 48.84
CA VAL A 148 -6.47 31.04 48.78
C VAL A 148 -5.54 31.64 47.73
N GLU A 149 -4.90 32.74 48.09
CA GLU A 149 -3.74 33.25 47.38
C GLU A 149 -2.52 33.00 48.27
N ARG A 150 -1.78 31.92 47.97
CA ARG A 150 -0.31 31.85 48.07
C ARG A 150 0.24 30.46 47.72
N ILE A 151 1.37 30.51 47.00
CA ILE A 151 2.36 29.47 46.65
C ILE A 151 2.10 28.74 45.31
N VAL A 152 2.66 29.26 44.20
CA VAL A 152 3.55 28.52 43.26
C VAL A 152 4.45 29.52 42.50
N PRO A 153 5.77 29.28 42.32
CA PRO A 153 6.69 30.22 41.65
C PRO A 153 6.57 30.24 40.12
N ASP A 154 7.03 31.37 39.57
CA ASP A 154 7.22 31.74 38.16
C ASP A 154 7.68 30.60 37.23
N LEU A 155 6.76 30.09 36.41
CA LEU A 155 7.05 29.22 35.27
C LEU A 155 6.78 29.99 33.96
N LYS A 156 7.87 30.31 33.26
CA LYS A 156 7.85 30.88 31.90
C LYS A 156 6.98 30.01 30.97
N PRO A 157 6.20 30.62 30.06
CA PRO A 157 5.27 29.89 29.22
C PRO A 157 6.04 28.98 28.25
N GLN A 158 5.97 27.66 28.48
CA GLN A 158 6.39 26.68 27.49
C GLN A 158 5.45 26.77 26.28
N LYS A 159 6.03 26.80 25.08
CA LYS A 159 5.31 26.71 23.80
C LYS A 159 4.43 25.47 23.80
N GLU A 160 3.12 25.69 23.80
CA GLU A 160 2.11 24.65 23.64
C GLU A 160 2.35 23.86 22.35
N THR A 161 2.78 22.61 22.51
CA THR A 161 2.65 21.58 21.49
C THR A 161 1.16 21.34 21.27
N ARG A 162 0.65 21.67 20.07
CA ARG A 162 -0.73 21.36 19.68
C ARG A 162 -0.93 19.84 19.61
N HIS A 163 -1.23 19.23 20.74
CA HIS A 163 -1.87 17.92 20.78
C HIS A 163 -3.37 18.15 20.65
N SER A 164 -3.92 17.83 19.48
CA SER A 164 -5.37 17.75 19.33
C SER A 164 -5.88 16.50 20.04
N PHE A 165 -6.09 16.59 21.35
CA PHE A 165 -6.93 15.67 22.08
C PHE A 165 -8.39 16.02 21.76
N SER A 166 -9.18 15.08 21.23
CA SER A 166 -10.64 15.24 21.21
C SER A 166 -11.19 14.89 22.59
N ASP A 167 -12.28 15.53 22.98
CA ASP A 167 -12.87 15.66 24.33
C ASP A 167 -13.27 14.37 25.10
N ASN A 168 -12.61 13.23 24.87
CA ASN A 168 -12.53 12.06 25.76
C ASN A 168 -11.19 11.28 25.60
N GLY A 169 -10.12 11.94 25.12
CA GLY A 169 -8.71 11.56 25.32
C GLY A 169 -8.14 10.32 24.62
N ALA A 170 -8.93 9.33 24.21
CA ALA A 170 -8.41 8.11 23.59
C ALA A 170 -7.80 8.41 22.21
N LEU A 171 -6.51 8.15 22.05
CA LEU A 171 -5.82 8.15 20.76
C LEU A 171 -6.47 7.10 19.86
N LEU A 172 -7.27 7.54 18.89
CA LEU A 172 -8.00 6.64 18.00
C LEU A 172 -7.08 5.82 17.08
N SER A 173 -5.86 6.31 16.82
CA SER A 173 -4.86 5.62 16.00
C SER A 173 -3.45 5.91 16.52
N PHE A 174 -2.68 4.86 16.84
CA PHE A 174 -1.29 4.94 17.25
C PHE A 174 -0.37 4.76 16.02
N ASN A 175 0.08 5.88 15.45
CA ASN A 175 0.94 5.88 14.25
C ASN A 175 2.41 6.20 14.57
N ASN A 176 2.67 6.78 15.74
CA ASN A 176 3.99 7.13 16.25
C ASN A 176 3.92 7.18 17.78
N GLY A 177 4.97 6.70 18.44
CA GLY A 177 5.19 6.90 19.87
C GLY A 177 5.72 8.28 20.22
N ALA A 178 6.17 8.42 21.46
CA ALA A 178 6.73 9.66 21.98
C ALA A 178 8.05 10.05 21.26
N VAL A 179 8.16 11.31 20.84
CA VAL A 179 9.32 11.80 20.04
C VAL A 179 10.53 12.16 20.90
N ASP A 180 10.35 12.27 22.21
CA ASP A 180 11.40 12.45 23.22
C ASP A 180 12.03 11.12 23.65
N LYS A 181 11.49 9.99 23.19
CA LYS A 181 12.02 8.64 23.40
C LYS A 181 12.66 8.12 22.12
N ASN A 182 13.87 7.61 22.21
CA ASN A 182 14.63 6.95 21.14
C ASN A 182 14.12 5.54 20.83
N LEU A 183 12.80 5.32 20.85
CA LEU A 183 12.18 4.04 20.53
C LEU A 183 11.83 3.96 19.05
N VAL A 184 12.03 2.79 18.45
CA VAL A 184 11.55 2.44 17.11
C VAL A 184 10.88 1.08 17.16
N SER A 185 9.82 0.88 16.38
CA SER A 185 9.20 -0.45 16.21
C SER A 185 9.29 -0.86 14.75
N ILE A 186 9.85 -2.05 14.51
CA ILE A 186 9.81 -2.69 13.19
C ILE A 186 8.64 -3.67 13.20
N THR A 187 7.65 -3.42 12.35
CA THR A 187 6.40 -4.17 12.30
C THR A 187 6.23 -4.85 10.95
N PHE A 188 5.53 -5.98 10.93
CA PHE A 188 5.34 -6.74 9.70
C PHE A 188 3.87 -7.11 9.49
N ASP A 189 3.37 -6.89 8.28
CA ASP A 189 2.03 -7.31 7.89
C ASP A 189 2.08 -8.68 7.18
N GLY A 190 1.23 -9.61 7.64
CA GLY A 190 1.06 -10.97 7.12
C GLY A 190 -0.23 -11.10 6.33
N GLY A 191 -0.15 -10.96 5.01
CA GLY A 191 -1.26 -11.12 4.07
C GLY A 191 -1.48 -12.57 3.63
N SER A 192 -1.17 -12.90 2.38
CA SER A 192 -1.38 -14.25 1.79
C SER A 192 -0.09 -15.07 1.62
N SER A 193 1.07 -14.38 1.63
CA SER A 193 2.39 -14.97 1.44
C SER A 193 3.23 -14.89 2.72
N ALA A 194 4.09 -15.89 2.92
CA ALA A 194 5.07 -15.97 4.00
C ALA A 194 6.46 -16.39 3.50
N ASN A 195 6.74 -16.19 2.20
CA ASN A 195 7.92 -16.71 1.51
C ASN A 195 9.27 -16.19 2.05
N VAL A 196 9.27 -15.10 2.82
CA VAL A 196 10.47 -14.53 3.46
C VAL A 196 10.37 -14.50 5.00
N ALA A 197 9.28 -15.03 5.57
CA ALA A 197 9.01 -14.93 6.99
C ALA A 197 10.06 -15.66 7.86
N SER A 198 10.52 -16.83 7.43
CA SER A 198 11.56 -17.58 8.17
C SER A 198 12.87 -16.80 8.26
N ASP A 199 13.32 -16.21 7.16
CA ASP A 199 14.57 -15.42 7.10
C ASP A 199 14.46 -14.16 7.97
N ILE A 200 13.29 -13.52 7.99
CA ILE A 200 12.98 -12.40 8.90
C ILE A 200 13.09 -12.85 10.35
N LEU A 201 12.44 -13.97 10.73
CA LEU A 201 12.47 -14.47 12.11
C LEU A 201 13.88 -14.85 12.57
N ASP A 202 14.67 -15.50 11.71
CA ASP A 202 16.07 -15.83 12.00
C ASP A 202 16.92 -14.56 12.19
N THR A 203 16.68 -13.53 11.37
CA THR A 203 17.36 -12.23 11.47
C THR A 203 17.01 -11.51 12.77
N LEU A 204 15.73 -11.48 13.15
CA LEU A 204 15.29 -10.86 14.40
C LEU A 204 15.81 -11.62 15.63
N LYS A 205 15.74 -12.95 15.60
CA LYS A 205 16.21 -13.83 16.67
C LYS A 205 17.70 -13.69 16.91
N SER A 206 18.52 -13.71 15.86
CA SER A 206 19.98 -13.53 15.97
C SER A 206 20.38 -12.18 16.56
N ARG A 207 19.51 -11.16 16.49
CA ARG A 207 19.73 -9.82 17.04
C ARG A 207 18.97 -9.58 18.35
N GLY A 208 18.23 -10.57 18.86
CA GLY A 208 17.41 -10.41 20.07
C GLY A 208 16.36 -9.31 19.95
N VAL A 209 15.83 -9.06 18.75
CA VAL A 209 14.79 -8.04 18.51
C VAL A 209 13.41 -8.69 18.59
N LYS A 210 12.48 -8.02 19.30
CA LYS A 210 11.05 -8.34 19.25
C LYS A 210 10.32 -7.32 18.37
N SER A 211 9.29 -7.80 17.69
CA SER A 211 8.55 -7.06 16.67
C SER A 211 7.06 -7.39 16.78
N THR A 212 6.22 -6.57 16.17
CA THR A 212 4.77 -6.79 16.11
C THR A 212 4.38 -7.24 14.70
N MET A 213 3.65 -8.35 14.62
CA MET A 213 3.22 -8.99 13.38
C MET A 213 1.70 -8.87 13.25
N PHE A 214 1.19 -8.11 12.27
CA PHE A 214 -0.24 -7.95 12.02
C PHE A 214 -0.72 -9.00 11.01
N LEU A 215 -1.57 -9.94 11.44
CA LEU A 215 -1.91 -11.12 10.65
C LEU A 215 -3.35 -11.11 10.14
N THR A 216 -3.53 -11.41 8.85
CA THR A 216 -4.85 -11.59 8.25
C THR A 216 -5.41 -12.99 8.52
N GLY A 217 -6.73 -13.16 8.36
CA GLY A 217 -7.34 -14.49 8.47
C GLY A 217 -6.84 -15.48 7.43
N GLN A 218 -6.47 -15.00 6.23
CA GLN A 218 -5.86 -15.86 5.21
C GLN A 218 -4.47 -16.35 5.64
N PHE A 219 -3.64 -15.48 6.21
CA PHE A 219 -2.33 -15.85 6.74
C PHE A 219 -2.45 -16.95 7.80
N ILE A 220 -3.40 -16.77 8.74
CA ILE A 220 -3.63 -17.69 9.85
C ILE A 220 -4.07 -19.07 9.36
N ARG A 221 -4.97 -19.13 8.37
CA ARG A 221 -5.39 -20.42 7.79
C ARG A 221 -4.22 -21.15 7.13
N LYS A 222 -3.32 -20.43 6.47
CA LYS A 222 -2.29 -21.02 5.64
C LYS A 222 -1.02 -21.39 6.41
N TYR A 223 -0.68 -20.66 7.46
CA TYR A 223 0.59 -20.80 8.17
C TYR A 223 0.45 -20.90 9.71
N PRO A 224 -0.40 -21.80 10.26
CA PRO A 224 -0.58 -21.90 11.71
C PRO A 224 0.72 -22.24 12.46
N GLU A 225 1.55 -23.14 11.93
CA GLU A 225 2.84 -23.52 12.54
C GLU A 225 3.82 -22.35 12.60
N LEU A 226 3.87 -21.54 11.52
CA LEU A 226 4.70 -20.34 11.49
C LEU A 226 4.26 -19.34 12.57
N ILE A 227 2.96 -19.20 12.82
CA ILE A 227 2.44 -18.30 13.86
C ILE A 227 2.82 -18.77 15.24
N VAL A 228 2.76 -20.08 15.50
CA VAL A 228 3.25 -20.67 16.76
C VAL A 228 4.73 -20.35 16.93
N ARG A 229 5.54 -20.45 15.87
CA ARG A 229 6.95 -20.03 15.89
C ARG A 229 7.10 -18.53 16.17
N ILE A 230 6.35 -17.66 15.49
CA ILE A 230 6.37 -16.20 15.73
C ILE A 230 6.17 -15.89 17.22
N ALA A 231 5.15 -16.50 17.84
CA ALA A 231 4.87 -16.31 19.25
C ALA A 231 5.94 -16.94 20.16
N ALA A 232 6.45 -18.13 19.83
CA ALA A 232 7.51 -18.80 20.60
C ALA A 232 8.84 -18.02 20.56
N ASP A 233 9.14 -17.37 19.44
CA ASP A 233 10.26 -16.43 19.32
C ASP A 233 9.98 -15.08 20.02
N GLY A 234 8.83 -14.93 20.69
CA GLY A 234 8.48 -13.78 21.55
C GLY A 234 7.99 -12.54 20.81
N HIS A 235 7.60 -12.68 19.55
CA HIS A 235 7.02 -11.58 18.78
C HIS A 235 5.55 -11.36 19.15
N GLU A 236 5.12 -10.12 19.06
CA GLU A 236 3.75 -9.72 19.33
C GLU A 236 2.84 -10.02 18.13
N LEU A 237 1.63 -10.50 18.38
CA LEU A 237 0.62 -10.73 17.35
C LEU A 237 -0.45 -9.62 17.37
N GLY A 238 -0.61 -8.91 16.26
CA GLY A 238 -1.68 -7.94 16.03
C GLY A 238 -2.69 -8.42 15.00
N ASN A 239 -3.91 -7.86 15.05
CA ASN A 239 -5.00 -8.24 14.16
C ASN A 239 -4.94 -7.42 12.85
N HIS A 240 -4.94 -8.07 11.68
CA HIS A 240 -4.94 -7.38 10.39
C HIS A 240 -6.21 -7.63 9.57
N THR A 241 -7.36 -7.76 10.26
CA THR A 241 -8.67 -8.13 9.68
C THR A 241 -8.72 -9.54 9.10
N PHE A 242 -9.93 -10.06 8.85
CA PHE A 242 -10.10 -11.43 8.38
C PHE A 242 -9.85 -11.58 6.87
N THR A 243 -10.36 -10.63 6.06
CA THR A 243 -10.35 -10.70 4.59
C THR A 243 -9.49 -9.62 3.92
N HIS A 244 -8.77 -8.79 4.68
CA HIS A 244 -7.98 -7.68 4.14
C HIS A 244 -8.76 -6.71 3.21
N PRO A 245 -9.94 -6.19 3.63
CA PRO A 245 -10.75 -5.32 2.79
C PRO A 245 -10.24 -3.87 2.75
N HIS A 246 -10.52 -3.15 1.66
CA HIS A 246 -10.58 -1.69 1.70
C HIS A 246 -11.77 -1.26 2.58
N LEU A 247 -11.54 -0.31 3.48
CA LEU A 247 -12.50 0.24 4.45
C LEU A 247 -12.90 1.68 4.10
N THR A 248 -12.09 2.34 3.30
CA THR A 248 -12.20 3.75 2.93
C THR A 248 -11.95 3.94 1.43
N SER A 249 -12.21 5.15 0.94
CA SER A 249 -11.94 5.56 -0.43
C SER A 249 -10.44 5.80 -0.71
N TRP A 250 -9.52 5.42 0.18
CA TRP A 250 -8.08 5.67 0.03
C TRP A 250 -7.53 5.20 -1.31
N GLU A 251 -7.92 4.02 -1.77
CA GLU A 251 -7.53 3.50 -3.08
C GLU A 251 -8.02 4.39 -4.23
N GLN A 252 -9.25 4.89 -4.12
CA GLN A 252 -10.00 5.59 -5.18
C GLN A 252 -9.58 7.06 -5.31
N ASP A 253 -9.50 7.78 -4.20
CA ASP A 253 -9.32 9.23 -4.19
C ASP A 253 -8.35 9.76 -3.12
N ARG A 254 -7.76 8.87 -2.32
CA ARG A 254 -6.82 9.21 -1.23
C ARG A 254 -7.43 10.06 -0.09
N THR A 255 -8.76 10.11 0.05
CA THR A 255 -9.44 10.96 1.05
C THR A 255 -9.81 10.24 2.36
N GLN A 256 -9.63 8.91 2.44
CA GLN A 256 -9.97 8.09 3.62
C GLN A 256 -11.46 8.17 4.02
N ALA A 257 -12.35 8.54 3.09
CA ALA A 257 -13.79 8.58 3.34
C ALA A 257 -14.34 7.15 3.51
N LEU A 258 -15.24 6.94 4.46
CA LEU A 258 -15.83 5.62 4.72
C LEU A 258 -16.55 5.08 3.48
N LEU A 259 -16.27 3.83 3.10
CA LEU A 259 -16.98 3.20 1.98
C LEU A 259 -18.43 2.85 2.37
N PRO A 260 -19.41 2.93 1.44
CA PRO A 260 -20.83 2.75 1.75
C PRO A 260 -21.22 1.39 2.34
N ASN A 261 -20.45 0.34 2.03
CA ASN A 261 -20.68 -1.04 2.50
C ASN A 261 -19.97 -1.36 3.82
N ILE A 262 -19.29 -0.38 4.42
CA ILE A 262 -18.52 -0.56 5.64
C ILE A 262 -19.29 0.07 6.78
N ASP A 263 -19.75 -0.79 7.70
CA ASP A 263 -20.42 -0.38 8.92
C ASP A 263 -19.71 -0.94 10.16
N ARG A 264 -20.24 -0.56 11.33
CA ARG A 264 -19.77 -1.04 12.63
C ARG A 264 -19.73 -2.56 12.73
N LEU A 265 -20.77 -3.23 12.21
CA LEU A 265 -20.90 -4.68 12.28
C LEU A 265 -19.86 -5.36 11.38
N PHE A 266 -19.56 -4.78 10.22
CA PHE A 266 -18.53 -5.25 9.32
C PHE A 266 -17.16 -5.25 10.00
N ILE A 267 -16.73 -4.14 10.61
CA ILE A 267 -15.45 -4.06 11.34
C ILE A 267 -15.41 -5.09 12.48
N SER A 268 -16.48 -5.19 13.27
CA SER A 268 -16.58 -6.17 14.35
C SER A 268 -16.43 -7.61 13.85
N LYS A 269 -17.12 -7.97 12.76
CA LYS A 269 -17.01 -9.31 12.12
C LYS A 269 -15.60 -9.60 11.64
N GLN A 270 -14.93 -8.63 11.01
CA GLN A 270 -13.56 -8.77 10.53
C GLN A 270 -12.58 -9.03 11.69
N LEU A 271 -12.66 -8.24 12.77
CA LEU A 271 -11.72 -8.36 13.89
C LEU A 271 -11.99 -9.60 14.75
N GLN A 272 -13.25 -9.82 15.14
CA GLN A 272 -13.62 -10.97 15.98
C GLN A 272 -13.52 -12.30 15.23
N GLY A 273 -13.84 -12.31 13.92
CA GLY A 273 -13.67 -13.50 13.09
C GLY A 273 -12.21 -13.93 13.01
N ASN A 274 -11.30 -12.96 12.90
CA ASN A 274 -9.86 -13.21 12.87
C ASN A 274 -9.32 -13.72 14.22
N GLU A 275 -9.76 -13.10 15.32
CA GLU A 275 -9.43 -13.55 16.68
C GLU A 275 -9.89 -15.00 16.95
N ARG A 276 -11.14 -15.33 16.59
CA ARG A 276 -11.65 -16.70 16.74
C ARG A 276 -10.82 -17.70 15.95
N LEU A 277 -10.47 -17.35 14.72
CA LEU A 277 -9.66 -18.21 13.86
C LEU A 277 -8.25 -18.42 14.43
N LEU A 278 -7.60 -17.37 14.94
CA LEU A 278 -6.29 -17.49 15.60
C LEU A 278 -6.38 -18.48 16.75
N LYS A 279 -7.35 -18.27 17.66
CA LYS A 279 -7.55 -19.14 18.81
C LYS A 279 -7.85 -20.59 18.41
N GLU A 280 -8.67 -20.80 17.39
CA GLU A 280 -8.98 -22.14 16.86
C GLU A 280 -7.74 -22.84 16.29
N LYS A 281 -6.90 -22.13 15.53
CA LYS A 281 -5.77 -22.73 14.82
C LYS A 281 -4.51 -22.88 15.66
N THR A 282 -4.29 -22.03 16.65
CA THR A 282 -3.02 -21.99 17.40
C THR A 282 -3.20 -21.96 18.91
N GLY A 283 -4.41 -21.73 19.43
CA GLY A 283 -4.65 -21.50 20.85
C GLY A 283 -4.19 -20.11 21.36
N LEU A 284 -3.61 -19.28 20.48
CA LEU A 284 -3.09 -17.96 20.82
C LEU A 284 -4.18 -16.88 20.72
N GLN A 285 -3.86 -15.68 21.20
CA GLN A 285 -4.71 -14.49 21.11
C GLN A 285 -3.91 -13.32 20.57
N PHE A 286 -4.59 -12.39 19.92
CA PHE A 286 -3.95 -11.13 19.55
C PHE A 286 -3.74 -10.24 20.78
N SER A 287 -2.66 -9.45 20.77
CA SER A 287 -2.62 -8.21 21.53
C SER A 287 -3.81 -7.33 21.13
N PRO A 288 -4.27 -6.40 21.98
CA PRO A 288 -5.41 -5.52 21.70
C PRO A 288 -5.04 -4.40 20.71
N LEU A 289 -4.34 -4.78 19.64
CA LEU A 289 -3.86 -3.94 18.55
C LEU A 289 -4.42 -4.48 17.24
N TRP A 290 -4.86 -3.58 16.37
CA TRP A 290 -5.18 -3.92 15.00
C TRP A 290 -4.60 -2.91 14.03
N ARG A 291 -4.34 -3.34 12.80
CA ARG A 291 -3.94 -2.47 11.70
C ARG A 291 -4.92 -2.66 10.56
N ALA A 292 -5.48 -1.56 10.07
CA ALA A 292 -6.32 -1.61 8.88
C ALA A 292 -5.46 -1.91 7.63
N PRO A 293 -5.98 -2.69 6.67
CA PRO A 293 -5.36 -2.87 5.36
C PRO A 293 -5.00 -1.55 4.68
N TYR A 294 -3.91 -1.56 3.90
CA TYR A 294 -3.49 -0.44 3.04
C TYR A 294 -3.20 0.89 3.77
N GLY A 295 -3.07 0.87 5.10
CA GLY A 295 -2.85 2.07 5.91
C GLY A 295 -4.08 2.95 6.02
N GLU A 296 -5.27 2.37 5.86
CA GLU A 296 -6.52 3.12 5.91
C GLU A 296 -6.92 3.49 7.33
N PHE A 297 -7.33 4.73 7.54
CA PHE A 297 -7.72 5.20 8.85
C PHE A 297 -8.69 6.37 8.73
N ASN A 298 -9.72 6.35 9.55
CA ASN A 298 -10.53 7.53 9.86
C ASN A 298 -11.12 7.38 11.27
N ARG A 299 -11.65 8.47 11.80
CA ARG A 299 -12.23 8.50 13.15
C ARG A 299 -13.27 7.39 13.37
N THR A 300 -14.06 7.07 12.35
CA THR A 300 -15.17 6.12 12.44
C THR A 300 -14.67 4.67 12.54
N ILE A 301 -13.81 4.22 11.62
CA ILE A 301 -13.30 2.84 11.65
C ILE A 301 -12.39 2.59 12.85
N CYS A 302 -11.57 3.59 13.23
CA CYS A 302 -10.76 3.53 14.45
C CYS A 302 -11.62 3.37 15.70
N ARG A 303 -12.73 4.11 15.79
CA ARG A 303 -13.69 3.98 16.89
C ARG A 303 -14.35 2.60 16.91
N TRP A 304 -14.78 2.07 15.78
CA TRP A 304 -15.40 0.73 15.73
C TRP A 304 -14.40 -0.39 16.04
N GLY A 305 -13.13 -0.22 15.67
CA GLY A 305 -12.05 -1.10 16.11
C GLY A 305 -11.87 -1.07 17.63
N LEU A 306 -11.85 0.13 18.22
CA LEU A 306 -11.75 0.32 19.66
C LEU A 306 -12.94 -0.31 20.41
N GLU A 307 -14.16 -0.13 19.91
CA GLU A 307 -15.37 -0.78 20.46
C GLU A 307 -15.36 -2.32 20.32
N SER A 308 -14.54 -2.84 19.40
CA SER A 308 -14.27 -4.28 19.24
C SER A 308 -13.11 -4.78 20.11
N GLY A 309 -12.52 -3.91 20.94
CA GLY A 309 -11.43 -4.22 21.87
C GLY A 309 -10.03 -4.06 21.29
N TYR A 310 -9.85 -3.36 20.16
CA TYR A 310 -8.56 -3.19 19.50
C TYR A 310 -8.22 -1.72 19.24
N MET A 311 -7.05 -1.27 19.68
CA MET A 311 -6.49 0.03 19.31
C MET A 311 -5.92 -0.02 17.89
N HIS A 312 -6.26 0.94 17.04
CA HIS A 312 -5.71 1.00 15.70
C HIS A 312 -4.23 1.41 15.74
N VAL A 313 -3.39 0.74 14.96
CA VAL A 313 -1.96 0.97 14.83
C VAL A 313 -1.61 1.16 13.35
N GLY A 314 -1.16 2.35 13.00
CA GLY A 314 -0.60 2.63 11.68
C GLY A 314 0.92 2.47 11.66
N TRP A 315 1.56 3.24 10.80
CA TRP A 315 3.00 3.50 10.82
C TRP A 315 3.24 4.99 10.66
N ARG A 316 4.48 5.45 10.81
CA ARG A 316 4.79 6.87 10.63
C ARG A 316 4.58 7.25 9.17
N GLN A 317 3.54 8.05 8.94
CA GLN A 317 3.26 8.66 7.63
C GLN A 317 4.04 9.97 7.46
N GLY A 318 4.44 10.24 6.24
CA GLY A 318 5.08 11.50 5.84
C GLY A 318 4.17 12.33 4.92
N LYS A 319 4.49 13.62 4.71
CA LYS A 319 3.82 14.42 3.66
C LYS A 319 4.17 13.91 2.27
N THR A 320 5.34 13.30 2.15
CA THR A 320 5.80 12.59 0.96
C THR A 320 6.20 11.18 1.34
N TRP A 321 6.28 10.30 0.34
CA TRP A 321 6.74 8.93 0.50
C TRP A 321 8.16 8.85 1.06
N ALA A 322 9.00 9.85 0.77
CA ALA A 322 10.36 9.96 1.30
C ALA A 322 10.41 10.23 2.81
N GLN A 323 9.30 10.69 3.41
CA GLN A 323 9.21 11.01 4.83
C GLN A 323 8.48 9.94 5.65
N GLY A 324 7.87 8.95 4.99
CA GLY A 324 7.18 7.85 5.63
C GLY A 324 8.10 6.66 5.91
N LEU A 325 7.76 5.89 6.95
CA LEU A 325 8.47 4.68 7.35
C LEU A 325 7.86 3.39 6.76
N ASP A 326 7.25 3.49 5.58
CA ASP A 326 6.88 2.33 4.74
C ASP A 326 8.11 1.83 3.98
N SER A 327 8.41 0.54 4.04
CA SER A 327 9.53 -0.06 3.30
C SER A 327 9.25 -0.27 1.81
N ASN A 328 7.99 -0.19 1.36
CA ASN A 328 7.57 -0.45 -0.03
C ASN A 328 8.00 -1.84 -0.55
N ASP A 329 8.27 -2.79 0.35
CA ASP A 329 8.73 -4.15 0.04
C ASP A 329 7.66 -5.01 -0.65
N TRP A 330 6.41 -4.58 -0.59
CA TRP A 330 5.25 -5.15 -1.31
C TRP A 330 5.21 -4.80 -2.80
N ILE A 331 5.95 -3.78 -3.25
CA ILE A 331 5.97 -3.40 -4.68
C ILE A 331 6.80 -4.44 -5.47
N PRO A 332 6.21 -5.08 -6.51
CA PRO A 332 6.74 -6.33 -7.08
C PRO A 332 8.00 -6.14 -7.92
N ASP A 333 8.11 -5.02 -8.64
CA ASP A 333 9.22 -4.79 -9.56
C ASP A 333 9.46 -3.30 -9.85
N GLU A 334 10.61 -3.02 -10.46
CA GLU A 334 11.14 -1.69 -10.77
C GLU A 334 10.27 -0.84 -11.71
N ASN A 335 9.36 -1.46 -12.47
CA ASN A 335 8.46 -0.74 -13.37
C ASN A 335 7.22 -0.21 -12.63
N THR A 336 7.00 -0.63 -11.39
CA THR A 336 5.87 -0.17 -10.59
C THR A 336 6.22 1.11 -9.82
N PRO A 337 5.44 2.19 -9.95
CA PRO A 337 5.69 3.44 -9.23
C PRO A 337 5.84 3.24 -7.73
N GLY A 338 6.89 3.81 -7.16
CA GLY A 338 7.20 3.70 -5.73
C GLY A 338 8.16 2.57 -5.38
N PHE A 339 8.54 1.71 -6.33
CA PHE A 339 9.56 0.67 -6.10
C PHE A 339 10.86 1.27 -5.55
N LYS A 340 11.47 0.54 -4.62
CA LYS A 340 12.75 0.85 -3.99
C LYS A 340 13.58 -0.41 -3.84
N THR A 341 14.86 -0.34 -4.19
CA THR A 341 15.80 -1.44 -3.90
C THR A 341 16.02 -1.57 -2.39
N PRO A 342 16.49 -2.73 -1.88
CA PRO A 342 16.79 -2.90 -0.46
C PRO A 342 17.71 -1.79 0.10
N GLU A 343 18.74 -1.40 -0.66
CA GLU A 343 19.68 -0.34 -0.27
C GLU A 343 19.00 1.02 -0.19
N GLN A 344 18.11 1.34 -1.14
CA GLN A 344 17.34 2.60 -1.11
C GLN A 344 16.38 2.66 0.08
N VAL A 345 15.79 1.54 0.47
CA VAL A 345 14.94 1.47 1.68
C VAL A 345 15.79 1.70 2.93
N LEU A 346 16.93 1.00 3.03
CA LEU A 346 17.88 1.15 4.13
C LEU A 346 18.37 2.60 4.25
N GLU A 347 18.87 3.18 3.16
CA GLU A 347 19.37 4.55 3.10
C GLU A 347 18.30 5.55 3.49
N LYS A 348 17.05 5.37 3.01
CA LYS A 348 15.93 6.25 3.37
C LYS A 348 15.70 6.24 4.89
N ILE A 349 15.56 5.07 5.49
CA ILE A 349 15.24 4.96 6.93
C ILE A 349 16.38 5.52 7.77
N LEU A 350 17.64 5.19 7.43
CA LEU A 350 18.80 5.68 8.17
C LEU A 350 18.97 7.20 8.03
N THR A 351 18.78 7.76 6.84
CA THR A 351 18.80 9.21 6.62
C THR A 351 17.74 9.91 7.47
N LEU A 352 16.52 9.38 7.51
CA LEU A 352 15.46 9.91 8.39
C LEU A 352 15.86 9.81 9.87
N SER A 353 16.52 8.73 10.26
CA SER A 353 16.94 8.49 11.65
C SER A 353 17.97 9.50 12.16
N GLU A 354 18.74 10.12 11.25
CA GLU A 354 19.76 11.12 11.57
C GLU A 354 19.21 12.57 11.58
N THR A 355 17.97 12.78 11.10
CA THR A 355 17.38 14.12 11.02
C THR A 355 17.20 14.77 12.40
N LYS A 356 17.50 16.05 12.53
CA LYS A 356 17.32 16.78 13.79
C LYS A 356 15.91 17.38 13.91
N PRO A 357 15.37 17.58 15.12
CA PRO A 357 16.01 17.24 16.41
C PRO A 357 15.79 15.79 16.88
N TYR A 358 14.79 15.08 16.34
CA TYR A 358 14.30 13.82 16.91
C TYR A 358 14.39 12.61 15.97
N GLY A 359 14.89 12.76 14.75
CA GLY A 359 15.01 11.67 13.79
C GLY A 359 13.71 10.90 13.59
N ILE A 360 13.78 9.59 13.82
CA ILE A 360 12.65 8.67 13.80
C ILE A 360 12.21 8.23 15.21
N ASN A 361 12.47 9.03 16.24
CA ASN A 361 11.98 8.76 17.60
C ASN A 361 10.46 8.51 17.61
N GLY A 362 10.07 7.43 18.29
CA GLY A 362 8.71 6.90 18.31
C GLY A 362 8.25 6.29 16.98
N GLY A 363 9.15 6.11 16.01
CA GLY A 363 8.82 5.70 14.65
C GLY A 363 8.38 4.24 14.59
N ILE A 364 7.26 4.00 13.90
CA ILE A 364 6.82 2.65 13.53
C ILE A 364 7.14 2.44 12.05
N ILE A 365 7.92 1.41 11.75
CA ILE A 365 8.35 0.99 10.41
C ILE A 365 7.42 -0.15 9.93
N LEU A 366 6.93 -0.04 8.69
CA LEU A 366 6.12 -1.07 8.03
C LEU A 366 6.96 -1.92 7.07
N MET A 367 6.90 -3.23 7.25
CA MET A 367 7.43 -4.26 6.36
C MET A 367 6.38 -5.38 6.20
N HIS A 368 6.68 -6.42 5.39
CA HIS A 368 5.77 -7.54 5.15
C HIS A 368 6.47 -8.89 5.37
N LEU A 369 5.71 -9.89 5.82
CA LEU A 369 6.19 -11.28 5.98
C LEU A 369 6.28 -12.04 4.65
N GLY A 370 5.78 -11.45 3.58
CA GLY A 370 5.84 -11.99 2.22
C GLY A 370 6.13 -10.89 1.21
N THR A 371 6.66 -11.28 0.06
CA THR A 371 6.96 -10.36 -1.04
C THR A 371 6.67 -11.01 -2.39
N GLU A 372 6.24 -10.19 -3.35
CA GLU A 372 6.04 -10.58 -4.75
C GLU A 372 7.30 -10.37 -5.61
N ARG A 373 8.38 -9.84 -5.01
CA ARG A 373 9.66 -9.64 -5.69
C ARG A 373 10.31 -10.97 -6.03
N SER A 374 10.39 -11.27 -7.32
CA SER A 374 10.90 -12.55 -7.84
C SER A 374 12.42 -12.68 -7.74
N GLU A 375 13.15 -11.57 -7.90
CA GLU A 375 14.60 -11.53 -7.76
C GLU A 375 15.00 -11.47 -6.29
N LYS A 376 15.79 -12.44 -5.84
CA LYS A 376 16.18 -12.57 -4.42
C LYS A 376 16.89 -11.31 -3.93
N GLU A 377 17.80 -10.78 -4.73
CA GLU A 377 18.59 -9.58 -4.44
C GLU A 377 17.73 -8.33 -4.26
N MET A 378 16.50 -8.33 -4.79
CA MET A 378 15.57 -7.21 -4.65
C MET A 378 14.68 -7.32 -3.40
N GLN A 379 14.76 -8.41 -2.63
CA GLN A 379 13.90 -8.61 -1.47
C GLN A 379 14.41 -7.80 -0.25
N VAL A 380 13.58 -6.89 0.26
CA VAL A 380 13.99 -5.90 1.27
C VAL A 380 14.38 -6.52 2.62
N HIS A 381 13.84 -7.70 2.97
CA HIS A 381 14.21 -8.38 4.21
C HIS A 381 15.71 -8.68 4.32
N LEU A 382 16.45 -8.74 3.19
CA LEU A 382 17.89 -8.96 3.17
C LEU A 382 18.70 -7.84 3.88
N VAL A 383 18.19 -6.61 3.92
CA VAL A 383 18.85 -5.49 4.62
C VAL A 383 18.33 -5.30 6.05
N LEU A 384 17.38 -6.11 6.51
CA LEU A 384 16.79 -5.99 7.85
C LEU A 384 17.85 -6.07 8.94
N GLY A 385 18.81 -6.98 8.80
CA GLY A 385 19.89 -7.13 9.77
C GLY A 385 20.72 -5.85 9.89
N THR A 386 21.18 -5.32 8.75
CA THR A 386 21.93 -4.06 8.70
C THR A 386 21.10 -2.89 9.24
N LEU A 387 19.81 -2.83 8.93
CA LEU A 387 18.92 -1.79 9.44
C LEU A 387 18.88 -1.81 10.98
N ILE A 388 18.68 -2.98 11.58
CA ILE A 388 18.65 -3.14 13.04
C ILE A 388 19.97 -2.70 13.67
N ASP A 389 21.09 -3.15 13.11
CA ASP A 389 22.42 -2.88 13.65
C ASP A 389 22.70 -1.36 13.61
N ARG A 390 22.43 -0.71 12.47
CA ARG A 390 22.63 0.73 12.28
C ARG A 390 21.69 1.60 13.11
N LEU A 391 20.44 1.17 13.32
CA LEU A 391 19.53 1.88 14.23
C LEU A 391 20.02 1.82 15.68
N ARG A 392 20.51 0.67 16.13
CA ARG A 392 21.10 0.52 17.48
C ARG A 392 22.37 1.35 17.64
N GLU A 393 23.25 1.36 16.64
CA GLU A 393 24.43 2.25 16.62
C GLU A 393 24.03 3.73 16.70
N GLY A 394 22.91 4.11 16.08
CA GLY A 394 22.30 5.44 16.18
C GLY A 394 21.65 5.74 17.53
N GLY A 395 21.69 4.79 18.47
CA GLY A 395 21.14 4.93 19.82
C GLY A 395 19.65 4.60 19.92
N TYR A 396 19.02 4.02 18.91
CA TYR A 396 17.62 3.61 18.99
C TYR A 396 17.45 2.26 19.70
N GLU A 397 16.44 2.19 20.56
CA GLU A 397 15.95 0.93 21.12
C GLU A 397 14.80 0.40 20.25
N ILE A 398 14.87 -0.88 19.87
CA ILE A 398 13.86 -1.50 19.01
C ILE A 398 12.92 -2.34 19.85
N VAL A 399 11.65 -1.95 19.87
CA VAL A 399 10.62 -2.49 20.77
C VAL A 399 9.37 -2.94 20.02
N SER A 400 8.55 -3.77 20.67
CA SER A 400 7.18 -4.07 20.18
C SER A 400 6.30 -2.81 20.24
N VAL A 401 5.18 -2.83 19.52
CA VAL A 401 4.23 -1.70 19.55
C VAL A 401 3.61 -1.54 20.94
N SER A 402 3.20 -2.63 21.60
CA SER A 402 2.65 -2.53 22.98
C SER A 402 3.66 -1.93 23.97
N GLU A 403 4.93 -2.32 23.85
CA GLU A 403 5.98 -1.75 24.68
C GLU A 403 6.17 -0.25 24.38
N MET A 404 6.20 0.15 23.11
CA MET A 404 6.25 1.56 22.71
C MET A 404 5.06 2.37 23.27
N ILE A 405 3.85 1.80 23.25
CA ILE A 405 2.64 2.42 23.81
C ILE A 405 2.78 2.60 25.33
N SER A 406 3.22 1.55 26.04
CA SER A 406 3.42 1.59 27.49
C SER A 406 4.44 2.65 27.92
N GLN A 407 5.55 2.77 27.19
CA GLN A 407 6.58 3.76 27.44
C GLN A 407 6.18 5.19 27.04
N SER A 408 5.11 5.33 26.26
CA SER A 408 4.47 6.62 25.94
C SER A 408 3.44 7.05 26.99
N GLY A 409 3.28 6.30 28.08
CA GLY A 409 2.34 6.61 29.18
C GLY A 409 0.89 6.20 28.92
N LEU A 410 0.62 5.46 27.84
CA LEU A 410 -0.71 4.92 27.53
C LEU A 410 -0.84 3.49 28.07
N ASN A 411 -1.97 3.19 28.71
CA ASN A 411 -2.24 1.85 29.24
C ASN A 411 -3.28 1.11 28.38
N LEU A 412 -2.83 0.08 27.65
CA LEU A 412 -3.69 -0.77 26.83
C LEU A 412 -4.71 -1.58 27.64
N ALA A 413 -4.47 -1.83 28.94
CA ALA A 413 -5.41 -2.52 29.81
C ALA A 413 -6.68 -1.69 30.11
N GLN A 414 -6.67 -0.39 29.80
CA GLN A 414 -7.81 0.51 29.96
C GLN A 414 -8.70 0.61 28.71
N LEU A 415 -8.39 -0.14 27.64
CA LEU A 415 -9.25 -0.20 26.46
C LEU A 415 -10.63 -0.74 26.86
N PRO A 416 -11.72 -0.20 26.30
CA PRO A 416 -13.07 -0.66 26.62
C PRO A 416 -13.17 -2.16 26.37
N LEU A 417 -13.79 -2.86 27.33
CA LEU A 417 -14.02 -4.30 27.25
C LEU A 417 -14.73 -4.63 25.93
N LYS A 418 -14.31 -5.74 25.29
CA LYS A 418 -14.87 -6.25 24.02
C LYS A 418 -16.40 -6.18 24.12
N SER A 419 -17.03 -5.30 23.32
CA SER A 419 -18.49 -5.26 23.32
C SER A 419 -18.99 -6.60 22.77
N ASP A 420 -19.73 -7.34 23.59
CA ASP A 420 -20.45 -8.55 23.19
C ASP A 420 -21.59 -8.13 22.25
N ILE A 421 -21.27 -7.72 21.03
CA ILE A 421 -22.27 -7.61 19.98
C ILE A 421 -22.71 -9.05 19.70
N PRO A 422 -23.95 -9.44 20.04
CA PRO A 422 -24.36 -10.84 19.92
C PRO A 422 -24.36 -11.22 18.43
N VAL A 423 -23.50 -12.17 18.08
CA VAL A 423 -23.44 -12.78 16.73
C VAL A 423 -24.71 -13.64 16.47
N THR A 424 -25.62 -13.74 17.44
CA THR A 424 -26.76 -14.68 17.48
C THR A 424 -27.93 -14.34 16.57
N SER A 425 -27.95 -13.22 15.85
CA SER A 425 -29.00 -12.93 14.85
C SER A 425 -28.71 -13.49 13.45
N ILE A 426 -27.56 -14.14 13.23
CA ILE A 426 -27.04 -14.45 11.89
C ILE A 426 -27.56 -15.78 11.31
N ALA A 427 -28.12 -16.68 12.12
CA ALA A 427 -28.58 -17.99 11.64
C ALA A 427 -29.95 -18.00 10.93
N LYS A 428 -30.67 -16.86 10.84
CA LYS A 428 -32.04 -16.83 10.27
C LYS A 428 -32.18 -16.25 8.86
N LYS A 429 -31.11 -15.75 8.23
CA LYS A 429 -31.19 -15.18 6.87
C LYS A 429 -30.54 -15.98 5.74
N GLU A 430 -29.82 -17.05 6.03
CA GLU A 430 -29.24 -17.94 4.99
C GLU A 430 -30.18 -19.08 4.55
N LYS A 431 -31.45 -19.08 4.98
CA LYS A 431 -32.42 -20.13 4.61
C LYS A 431 -33.47 -19.75 3.57
N ASN A 432 -33.46 -18.54 3.03
CA ASN A 432 -34.42 -18.15 2.00
C ASN A 432 -33.75 -17.28 0.93
N GLU A 433 -33.19 -17.92 -0.09
CA GLU A 433 -33.38 -17.53 -1.49
C GLU A 433 -33.17 -18.79 -2.36
N PRO A 434 -33.97 -18.98 -3.42
CA PRO A 434 -34.18 -20.25 -4.12
C PRO A 434 -33.02 -20.74 -4.99
#